data_AF-A0A2D5UN71-F1
#
_entry.id   AF-A0A2D5UN71-F1
#
_cell.length_a   1.000
_cell.length_b   1.000
_cell.length_c   1.000
_cell.angle_alpha   90.00
_cell.angle_beta   90.00
_cell.angle_gamma   90.00
#
_symmetry.space_group_name_H-M   'P 1'
#
loop_
_entity.id
_entity.type
_entity.pdbx_description
1 polymer ?
#
loop_
_entity_poly.entity_id
_entity_poly.type
_entity_poly.pdbx_seq_one_letter_code
_entity_poly.pdbx_strand_id
1 'polypeptide(L)'
;KTLQQYLEENPETIISFAYFDLDLYKPTKDCLRLIKGHLTKGSVIGFDQLNDGNVPGETIALKEVLGLDNSKIQRSPISPLQSYIIIK
;
A
#
# COMPACT_ATOMS: atom_id res chain seq x y z
N LYS A 1 13.98 12.93 -3.25
CA LYS A 1 13.94 11.92 -4.35
C LYS A 1 12.52 11.39 -4.42
N THR A 2 12.00 11.11 -5.62
CA THR A 2 10.70 10.43 -5.78
C THR A 2 10.87 8.92 -5.59
N LEU A 3 9.79 8.19 -5.30
CA LEU A 3 9.84 6.74 -5.13
C LEU A 3 10.38 6.03 -6.39
N GLN A 4 9.93 6.44 -7.59
CA GLN A 4 10.40 5.87 -8.85
C GLN A 4 11.93 6.01 -8.99
N GLN A 5 12.44 7.23 -8.80
CA GLN A 5 13.88 7.47 -8.88
C GLN A 5 14.66 6.63 -7.85
N TYR A 6 14.12 6.47 -6.63
CA TYR A 6 14.75 5.63 -5.61
C TYR A 6 14.84 4.16 -6.06
N LEU A 7 13.75 3.57 -6.58
CA LEU A 7 13.76 2.17 -7.00
C LEU A 7 14.67 1.92 -8.21
N GLU A 8 14.77 2.91 -9.13
CA GLU A 8 15.70 2.86 -10.27
C GLU A 8 17.18 2.91 -9.82
N GLU A 9 17.49 3.71 -8.80
CA GLU A 9 18.83 3.85 -8.25
C GLU A 9 19.25 2.70 -7.32
N ASN A 10 18.29 1.93 -6.77
CA ASN A 10 18.53 0.88 -5.77
C ASN A 10 17.88 -0.45 -6.20
N PRO A 11 18.43 -1.12 -7.24
CA PRO A 11 17.83 -2.33 -7.82
C PRO A 11 17.78 -3.54 -6.87
N GLU A 12 18.59 -3.54 -5.80
CA GLU A 12 18.59 -4.56 -4.74
C GLU A 12 17.43 -4.43 -3.75
N THR A 13 16.60 -3.38 -3.88
CA THR A 13 15.53 -3.08 -2.92
C THR A 13 14.51 -4.21 -2.84
N ILE A 14 14.38 -4.77 -1.64
CA ILE A 14 13.25 -5.60 -1.21
C ILE A 14 12.52 -4.85 -0.11
N ILE A 15 11.20 -4.70 -0.27
CA ILE A 15 10.37 -3.97 0.67
C ILE A 15 9.73 -4.95 1.65
N SER A 16 10.23 -4.95 2.90
CA SER A 16 9.62 -5.72 3.98
C SER A 16 8.34 -5.07 4.51
N PHE A 17 8.30 -3.74 4.55
CA PHE A 17 7.17 -2.96 5.02
C PHE A 17 7.03 -1.65 4.21
N ALA A 18 5.80 -1.35 3.77
CA ALA A 18 5.44 -0.07 3.17
C ALA A 18 4.20 0.48 3.87
N TYR A 19 4.27 1.74 4.31
CA TYR A 19 3.15 2.42 4.97
C TYR A 19 2.67 3.58 4.09
N PHE A 20 1.40 3.53 3.70
CA PHE A 20 0.74 4.54 2.88
C PHE A 20 -0.04 5.49 3.78
N ASP A 21 0.30 6.78 3.70
CA ASP A 21 -0.32 7.89 4.41
C ASP A 21 -0.38 9.08 3.43
N LEU A 22 -1.12 8.89 2.33
CA LEU A 22 -1.10 9.81 1.20
C LEU A 22 -2.45 10.47 0.96
N ASP A 23 -3.54 9.88 1.47
CA ASP A 23 -4.96 10.21 1.28
C ASP A 23 -5.48 10.13 -0.17
N LEU A 24 -4.63 10.51 -1.12
CA LEU A 24 -4.95 10.78 -2.51
C LEU A 24 -4.84 9.52 -3.36
N TYR A 25 -5.79 9.38 -4.28
CA TYR A 25 -5.87 8.25 -5.20
C TYR A 25 -4.64 8.09 -6.09
N LYS A 26 -4.28 9.15 -6.83
CA LYS A 26 -3.23 9.08 -7.85
C LYS A 26 -1.87 8.67 -7.27
N PRO A 27 -1.32 9.34 -6.24
CA PRO A 27 -0.01 8.95 -5.70
C PRO A 27 -0.05 7.58 -5.03
N THR A 28 -1.16 7.20 -4.38
CA THR A 28 -1.32 5.86 -3.81
C THR A 28 -1.28 4.77 -4.88
N LYS A 29 -2.04 4.95 -5.96
CA LYS A 29 -2.08 4.02 -7.09
C LYS A 29 -0.72 3.87 -7.77
N ASP A 30 -0.03 4.99 -8.00
CA ASP A 30 1.27 5.01 -8.64
C ASP A 30 2.32 4.30 -7.76
N CYS A 31 2.32 4.58 -6.45
CA CYS A 31 3.21 3.91 -5.51
C CYS A 31 2.94 2.40 -5.41
N LEU A 32 1.68 1.98 -5.29
CA LEU A 32 1.31 0.54 -5.26
C LEU A 32 1.79 -0.20 -6.51
N ARG A 33 1.71 0.44 -7.69
CA ARG A 33 2.20 -0.15 -8.95
C ARG A 33 3.71 -0.26 -8.97
N LEU A 34 4.42 0.78 -8.54
CA LEU A 34 5.88 0.82 -8.51
C LEU A 34 6.44 -0.25 -7.56
N ILE A 35 5.90 -0.38 -6.34
CA ILE A 35 6.45 -1.30 -5.35
C ILE A 35 6.11 -2.77 -5.63
N LYS A 36 5.16 -3.07 -6.52
CA LYS A 36 4.63 -4.44 -6.72
C LYS A 36 5.72 -5.48 -7.02
N GLY A 37 6.75 -5.08 -7.79
CA GLY A 37 7.89 -5.95 -8.13
C GLY A 37 8.94 -6.11 -7.02
N HIS A 38 8.83 -5.34 -5.93
CA HIS A 38 9.80 -5.30 -4.84
C HIS A 38 9.27 -5.95 -3.54
N LEU A 39 8.05 -6.48 -3.57
CA LEU A 39 7.43 -7.16 -2.43
C LEU A 39 7.72 -8.65 -2.47
N THR A 40 7.83 -9.26 -1.29
CA THR A 40 7.96 -10.70 -1.12
C THR A 40 6.82 -11.25 -0.27
N LYS A 41 6.70 -12.57 -0.22
CA LYS A 41 5.78 -13.24 0.71
C LYS A 41 6.15 -12.84 2.14
N GLY A 42 5.16 -12.36 2.89
CA GLY A 42 5.35 -11.83 4.23
C GLY A 42 5.59 -10.31 4.29
N SER A 43 5.81 -9.64 3.16
CA SER A 43 5.84 -8.16 3.14
C SER A 43 4.52 -7.60 3.66
N VAL A 44 4.59 -6.51 4.42
CA VAL A 44 3.43 -5.85 4.99
C VAL A 44 3.17 -4.54 4.27
N ILE A 45 1.92 -4.31 3.86
CA ILE A 45 1.47 -3.02 3.34
C ILE A 45 0.47 -2.44 4.33
N GLY A 46 0.81 -1.32 4.95
CA GLY A 46 -0.07 -0.54 5.82
C GLY A 46 -0.71 0.62 5.07
N PHE A 47 -1.91 1.00 5.51
CA PHE A 47 -2.69 2.14 5.01
C PHE A 47 -3.24 2.92 6.20
N ASP A 48 -3.09 4.25 6.18
CA ASP A 48 -3.58 5.11 7.25
C ASP A 48 -5.10 5.31 7.18
N GLN A 49 -5.66 5.47 5.97
CA GLN A 49 -7.05 5.91 5.77
C GLN A 49 -7.89 4.96 4.89
N LEU A 50 -7.58 3.66 4.91
CA LEU A 50 -8.32 2.68 4.10
C LEU A 50 -9.78 2.54 4.58
N ASN A 51 -10.70 2.65 3.61
CA ASN A 51 -12.15 2.65 3.79
C ASN A 51 -12.69 3.87 4.56
N ASP A 52 -11.99 5.00 4.55
CA ASP A 52 -12.56 6.29 4.95
C ASP A 52 -13.36 6.91 3.79
N GLY A 53 -14.58 7.38 4.07
CA GLY A 53 -15.47 7.99 3.09
C GLY A 53 -15.08 9.41 2.68
N ASN A 54 -14.33 10.13 3.51
CA ASN A 54 -13.86 11.48 3.24
C ASN A 54 -12.64 11.49 2.32
N VAL A 55 -11.79 10.47 2.43
CA VAL A 55 -10.55 10.31 1.66
C VAL A 55 -10.49 8.93 0.99
N PRO A 56 -11.36 8.66 0.00
CA PRO A 56 -11.50 7.32 -0.57
C PRO A 56 -10.33 6.89 -1.47
N GLY A 57 -9.30 7.73 -1.63
CA GLY A 57 -8.25 7.54 -2.63
C GLY A 57 -7.48 6.25 -2.47
N GLU A 58 -7.04 5.94 -1.25
CA GLU A 58 -6.32 4.71 -0.94
C GLU A 58 -7.19 3.47 -1.20
N THR A 59 -8.46 3.55 -0.86
CA THR A 59 -9.44 2.48 -1.05
C THR A 59 -9.62 2.14 -2.52
N ILE A 60 -9.77 3.16 -3.38
CA ILE A 60 -9.95 2.95 -4.82
C ILE A 60 -8.65 2.41 -5.43
N ALA A 61 -7.50 2.97 -5.04
CA ALA A 61 -6.20 2.51 -5.53
C ALA A 61 -5.92 1.04 -5.18
N LEU A 62 -6.19 0.61 -3.94
CA LEU A 62 -6.05 -0.79 -3.52
C LEU A 62 -6.96 -1.71 -4.33
N LYS A 63 -8.25 -1.35 -4.50
CA LYS A 63 -9.22 -2.13 -5.28
C LYS A 63 -8.75 -2.38 -6.70
N GLU A 64 -8.14 -1.38 -7.34
CA GLU A 64 -7.66 -1.49 -8.72
C GLU A 64 -6.32 -2.22 -8.86
N VAL A 65 -5.36 -1.98 -7.96
CA VAL A 65 -3.97 -2.45 -8.15
C VAL A 65 -3.72 -3.82 -7.54
N LEU A 66 -4.23 -4.05 -6.33
CA LEU A 66 -4.04 -5.31 -5.59
C LEU A 66 -5.24 -6.25 -5.76
N GLY A 67 -6.45 -5.68 -5.93
CA GLY A 67 -7.70 -6.44 -5.99
C GLY A 67 -8.14 -6.94 -4.61
N LEU A 68 -9.44 -7.04 -4.40
CA LEU A 68 -10.00 -7.42 -3.10
C LEU A 68 -9.83 -8.92 -2.80
N ASP A 69 -9.88 -9.77 -3.82
CA ASP A 69 -9.77 -11.23 -3.66
C ASP A 69 -8.40 -11.68 -3.13
N ASN A 70 -7.36 -10.85 -3.33
CA ASN A 70 -6.00 -11.11 -2.86
C ASN A 70 -5.66 -10.38 -1.54
N SER A 71 -6.60 -9.60 -1.00
CA SER A 71 -6.34 -8.66 0.08
C SER A 71 -7.03 -9.08 1.38
N LYS A 72 -6.29 -9.76 2.27
CA LYS A 72 -6.75 -9.97 3.65
C LYS A 72 -6.43 -8.74 4.50
N ILE A 73 -7.32 -7.75 4.48
CA ILE A 73 -7.20 -6.53 5.27
C ILE A 73 -7.39 -6.87 6.75
N GLN A 74 -6.46 -6.40 7.58
CA GLN A 74 -6.45 -6.55 9.02
C GLN A 74 -6.43 -5.17 9.68
N ARG A 75 -7.09 -5.04 10.83
CA ARG A 75 -7.12 -3.81 11.65
C ARG A 75 -6.83 -4.16 13.10
N SER A 76 -6.30 -3.19 13.83
CA SER A 76 -6.19 -3.30 15.28
C SER A 76 -7.54 -3.05 15.95
N PRO A 77 -7.90 -3.74 17.04
CA PRO A 77 -9.11 -3.42 17.78
C PRO A 77 -9.06 -2.06 18.50
N ILE A 78 -7.88 -1.43 18.59
CA ILE A 78 -7.70 -0.14 19.29
C ILE A 78 -7.73 1.06 18.36
N SER A 79 -7.60 0.87 17.04
CA SER A 79 -7.65 1.96 16.06
C SER A 79 -8.54 1.59 14.88
N PRO A 80 -9.58 2.38 14.57
CA PRO A 80 -10.50 2.08 13.49
C PRO A 80 -9.97 2.43 12.10
N LEU A 81 -8.93 3.27 12.01
CA LEU A 81 -8.42 3.83 10.76
C LEU A 81 -7.38 2.90 10.13
N GLN A 82 -6.23 2.76 10.82
CA GLN A 82 -5.09 2.05 10.28
C GLN A 82 -5.41 0.59 9.99
N SER A 83 -4.98 0.16 8.82
CA SER A 83 -5.16 -1.21 8.36
C SER A 83 -3.92 -1.71 7.64
N TYR A 84 -3.79 -3.02 7.51
CA TYR A 84 -2.67 -3.61 6.80
C TYR A 84 -3.03 -4.92 6.11
N ILE A 85 -2.23 -5.28 5.11
CA ILE A 85 -2.26 -6.55 4.40
C ILE A 85 -0.89 -7.20 4.51
N ILE A 86 -0.87 -8.54 4.61
CA ILE A 86 0.34 -9.35 4.50
C ILE A 86 0.32 -10.02 3.13
N ILE A 87 1.35 -9.78 2.32
CA ILE A 87 1.51 -10.37 0.98
C ILE A 87 1.74 -11.88 1.09
N LYS A 88 1.04 -12.66 0.27
CA LYS A 88 1.08 -14.14 0.27
C LYS A 88 1.84 -14.73 -0.91
#